data_AF-A0A1G1V596-F1
#
_entry.id   AF-A0A1G1V596-F1
#
_cell.length_a   1.000
_cell.length_b   1.000
_cell.length_c   1.000
_cell.angle_alpha   90.00
_cell.angle_beta   90.00
_cell.angle_gamma   90.00
#
_symmetry.space_group_name_H-M   'P 1'
#
loop_
_entity.id
_entity.type
_entity.pdbx_description
1 polymer ?
#
loop_
_entity_poly.entity_id
_entity_poly.type
_entity_poly.pdbx_seq_one_letter_code
_entity_poly.pdbx_strand_id
1 'polypeptide(L)'
;METRRIAGACFSGGALCSAVAVILGPSFWWLGLLSGLALGYLAYDFGEVWKAVVIAAARAWEEVSKGLGIFLSRPYYHLQLFAWTGVFLIARWFFLAIQAVQPSTKSQEQLSLLDVAITIVAIVFLFLIILSPRLLLWVLHSIWRKGEDLDRWEHNRFCREYVKGEGRYFQNMGFAEAHETYPNIIRWFWIGLLWLIPEAGKVCVKCAIGIVLLPWLVTRFLALFFWHLFRLIHSQKRVLCAIDGTLGGIISYFLLAETADTATAKVVLVIAGGILGAFLGVVNWELVSKRWLRVGAVTS
;
A
#
# COMPACT_ATOMS: atom_id res chain seq x y z
N MET A 1 19.32 34.27 8.67
CA MET A 1 18.33 33.21 8.98
C MET A 1 18.72 31.86 8.40
N GLU A 2 19.29 31.82 7.20
CA GLU A 2 19.64 30.58 6.50
C GLU A 2 20.63 29.66 7.23
N THR A 3 21.71 30.20 7.80
CA THR A 3 22.71 29.43 8.57
C THR A 3 22.09 28.65 9.74
N ARG A 4 21.06 29.21 10.40
CA ARG A 4 20.35 28.51 11.49
C ARG A 4 19.53 27.32 10.98
N ARG A 5 18.94 27.41 9.78
CA ARG A 5 18.20 26.30 9.16
C ARG A 5 19.15 25.17 8.76
N ILE A 6 20.30 25.50 8.17
CA ILE A 6 21.36 24.54 7.83
C ILE A 6 21.84 23.82 9.08
N ALA A 7 22.22 24.58 10.12
CA ALA A 7 22.67 24.01 11.38
C ALA A 7 21.64 23.04 11.99
N GLY A 8 20.36 23.43 12.03
CA GLY A 8 19.28 22.58 12.55
C GLY A 8 19.05 21.30 11.71
N ALA A 9 19.11 21.41 10.39
CA ALA A 9 18.95 20.26 9.49
C ALA A 9 20.09 19.26 9.63
N CYS A 10 21.34 19.75 9.59
CA CYS A 10 22.51 18.89 9.76
C CYS A 10 22.59 18.31 11.17
N PHE A 11 22.19 19.07 12.20
CA PHE A 11 22.06 18.55 13.57
C PHE A 11 21.11 17.36 13.62
N SER A 12 19.92 17.51 13.04
CA SER A 12 18.90 16.47 13.03
C SER A 12 19.39 15.22 12.29
N GLY A 13 20.03 15.41 11.12
CA GLY A 13 20.62 14.32 10.33
C GLY A 13 21.72 13.56 11.10
N GLY A 14 22.66 14.28 11.72
CA GLY A 14 23.75 13.67 12.49
C GLY A 14 23.26 12.94 13.73
N ALA A 15 22.32 13.54 14.48
CA ALA A 15 21.73 12.91 15.66
C ALA A 15 20.98 11.61 15.29
N LEU A 16 20.15 11.63 14.24
CA LEU A 16 19.43 10.43 13.82
C LEU A 16 20.39 9.34 13.30
N CYS A 17 21.39 9.72 12.51
CA CYS A 17 22.42 8.80 12.03
C CYS A 17 23.08 8.04 13.19
N SER A 18 23.56 8.79 14.19
CA SER A 18 24.17 8.23 15.39
C SER A 18 23.21 7.37 16.22
N ALA A 19 21.96 7.80 16.37
CA ALA A 19 20.95 7.07 17.14
C ALA A 19 20.65 5.70 16.50
N VAL A 20 20.38 5.68 15.20
CA VAL A 20 20.07 4.46 14.45
C VAL A 20 21.29 3.53 14.42
N ALA A 21 22.50 4.05 14.22
CA ALA A 21 23.71 3.25 14.23
C ALA A 21 23.95 2.56 15.59
N VAL A 22 23.74 3.28 16.69
CA VAL A 22 23.87 2.71 18.06
C VAL A 22 22.77 1.69 18.38
N ILE A 23 21.53 1.93 17.95
CA ILE A 23 20.41 1.01 18.21
C ILE A 23 20.58 -0.32 17.47
N LEU A 24 21.02 -0.27 16.21
CA LEU A 24 21.15 -1.46 15.36
C LEU A 24 22.50 -2.18 15.51
N GLY A 25 23.45 -1.54 16.20
CA GLY A 25 24.76 -2.08 16.52
C GLY A 25 25.75 -2.12 15.34
N PRO A 26 26.96 -2.65 15.57
CA PRO A 26 28.07 -2.54 14.64
C PRO A 26 27.88 -3.26 13.30
N SER A 27 27.00 -4.26 13.19
CA SER A 27 26.76 -4.95 11.92
C SER A 27 25.86 -4.15 10.96
N PHE A 28 25.05 -3.26 11.50
CA PHE A 28 24.00 -2.54 10.77
C PHE A 28 24.14 -1.01 10.87
N TRP A 29 25.30 -0.51 11.28
CA TRP A 29 25.59 0.91 11.42
C TRP A 29 25.33 1.73 10.14
N TRP A 30 25.48 1.10 8.96
CA TRP A 30 25.25 1.72 7.66
C TRP A 30 23.78 2.14 7.45
N LEU A 31 22.82 1.53 8.16
CA LEU A 31 21.43 2.00 8.17
C LEU A 31 21.30 3.37 8.85
N GLY A 32 22.20 3.68 9.79
CA GLY A 32 22.40 5.03 10.32
C GLY A 32 22.67 6.03 9.22
N LEU A 33 23.54 5.70 8.26
CA LEU A 33 23.85 6.58 7.12
C LEU A 33 22.61 6.94 6.31
N LEU A 34 21.82 5.93 5.95
CA LEU A 34 20.59 6.13 5.16
C LEU A 34 19.59 6.99 5.93
N SER A 35 19.46 6.77 7.24
CA SER A 35 18.57 7.56 8.09
C SER A 35 19.04 9.01 8.24
N GLY A 36 20.35 9.23 8.39
CA GLY A 36 20.95 10.57 8.47
C GLY A 36 20.79 11.35 7.18
N LEU A 37 21.05 10.71 6.04
CA LEU A 37 20.84 11.30 4.72
C LEU A 37 19.37 11.69 4.53
N ALA A 38 18.44 10.77 4.85
CA ALA A 38 17.01 11.02 4.72
C ALA A 38 16.56 12.19 5.60
N LEU A 39 16.88 12.19 6.90
CA LEU A 39 16.42 13.25 7.79
C LEU A 39 17.12 14.58 7.51
N GLY A 40 18.43 14.59 7.26
CA GLY A 40 19.15 15.82 6.92
C GLY A 40 18.61 16.48 5.64
N TYR A 41 18.22 15.66 4.65
CA TYR A 41 17.59 16.13 3.42
C TYR A 41 16.19 16.73 3.62
N LEU A 42 15.37 16.09 4.47
CA LEU A 42 13.98 16.49 4.72
C LEU A 42 13.86 17.65 5.73
N ALA A 43 14.78 17.75 6.70
CA ALA A 43 14.71 18.70 7.81
C ALA A 43 14.98 20.16 7.43
N TYR A 44 15.72 20.42 6.33
CA TYR A 44 16.12 21.77 5.92
C TYR A 44 14.94 22.75 5.76
N ASP A 45 13.88 22.32 5.08
CA ASP A 45 12.62 23.07 4.96
C ASP A 45 11.45 22.08 5.03
N PHE A 46 11.23 21.52 6.22
CA PHE A 46 10.22 20.48 6.45
C PHE A 46 8.80 20.93 6.06
N GLY A 47 8.46 22.21 6.30
CA GLY A 47 7.17 22.76 5.92
C GLY A 47 6.93 22.75 4.40
N GLU A 48 7.97 22.96 3.59
CA GLU A 48 7.87 22.86 2.13
C GLU A 48 7.78 21.41 1.66
N VAL A 49 8.50 20.50 2.31
CA VAL A 49 8.40 19.05 2.05
C VAL A 49 6.97 18.58 2.25
N TRP A 50 6.34 18.96 3.36
CA TRP A 50 4.96 18.55 3.65
C TRP A 50 3.97 19.02 2.56
N LYS A 51 4.10 20.27 2.10
CA LYS A 51 3.30 20.79 0.98
C LYS A 51 3.57 20.02 -0.31
N ALA A 52 4.84 19.73 -0.59
CA ALA A 52 5.25 18.96 -1.76
C ALA A 52 4.71 17.52 -1.74
N VAL A 53 4.60 16.88 -0.58
CA VAL A 53 3.99 15.54 -0.42
C VAL A 53 2.54 15.54 -0.89
N VAL A 54 1.74 16.52 -0.46
CA VAL A 54 0.33 16.62 -0.87
C VAL A 54 0.21 16.83 -2.38
N ILE A 55 1.05 17.73 -2.94
CA ILE A 55 1.06 18.01 -4.39
C ILE A 55 1.51 16.79 -5.19
N ALA A 56 2.55 16.09 -4.74
CA ALA A 56 3.07 14.89 -5.40
C ALA A 56 2.04 13.74 -5.38
N ALA A 57 1.35 13.55 -4.25
CA ALA A 57 0.29 12.55 -4.12
C ALA A 57 -0.88 12.85 -5.06
N ALA A 58 -1.31 14.12 -5.15
CA ALA A 58 -2.36 14.53 -6.06
C ALA A 58 -1.97 14.29 -7.54
N ARG A 59 -0.74 14.63 -7.94
CA ARG A 59 -0.24 14.39 -9.32
C ARG A 59 -0.13 12.90 -9.64
N ALA A 60 0.42 12.12 -8.73
CA ALA A 60 0.52 10.66 -8.90
C ALA A 60 -0.86 10.02 -9.01
N TRP A 61 -1.83 10.48 -8.20
CA TRP A 61 -3.21 10.01 -8.27
C TRP A 61 -3.88 10.39 -9.59
N GLU A 62 -3.70 11.62 -10.07
CA GLU A 62 -4.25 12.06 -11.35
C GLU A 62 -3.76 11.17 -12.50
N GLU A 63 -2.46 10.89 -12.57
CA GLU A 63 -1.88 10.03 -13.61
C GLU A 63 -2.33 8.57 -13.53
N VAL A 64 -2.42 8.02 -12.31
CA VAL A 64 -2.90 6.65 -12.07
C VAL A 64 -4.39 6.54 -12.39
N SER A 65 -5.19 7.54 -12.00
CA SER A 65 -6.64 7.59 -12.23
C SER A 65 -7.01 7.69 -13.72
N LYS A 66 -6.21 8.38 -14.55
CA LYS A 66 -6.39 8.39 -16.02
C LYS A 66 -6.29 6.98 -16.61
N GLY A 67 -5.37 6.15 -16.12
CA GLY A 67 -5.28 4.73 -16.51
C GLY A 67 -6.42 3.88 -15.95
N LEU A 68 -6.92 4.23 -14.77
CA LEU A 68 -8.01 3.52 -14.09
C LEU A 68 -9.40 3.91 -14.59
N GLY A 69 -9.62 5.08 -15.22
CA GLY A 69 -10.94 5.52 -15.69
C GLY A 69 -11.60 4.52 -16.66
N ILE A 70 -10.80 3.79 -17.42
CA ILE A 70 -11.26 2.70 -18.31
C ILE A 70 -11.76 1.49 -17.48
N PHE A 71 -11.16 1.24 -16.31
CA PHE A 71 -11.45 0.08 -15.46
C PHE A 71 -12.50 0.36 -14.36
N LEU A 72 -12.50 1.57 -13.79
CA LEU A 72 -13.36 2.01 -12.69
C LEU A 72 -14.72 2.56 -13.14
N SER A 73 -14.93 2.85 -14.43
CA SER A 73 -16.23 3.31 -14.95
C SER A 73 -17.39 2.34 -14.68
N ARG A 74 -17.11 1.12 -14.20
CA ARG A 74 -18.11 0.17 -13.72
C ARG A 74 -18.25 0.25 -12.19
N PRO A 75 -19.44 0.60 -11.65
CA PRO A 75 -19.67 0.85 -10.22
C PRO A 75 -19.36 -0.35 -9.30
N TYR A 76 -19.30 -1.56 -9.85
CA TYR A 76 -18.97 -2.77 -9.11
C TYR A 76 -17.51 -2.83 -8.59
N TYR A 77 -16.57 -2.08 -9.18
CA TYR A 77 -15.16 -2.15 -8.78
C TYR A 77 -14.81 -1.26 -7.59
N HIS A 78 -15.56 -0.17 -7.36
CA HIS A 78 -15.28 0.74 -6.25
C HIS A 78 -15.48 0.07 -4.88
N LEU A 79 -16.57 -0.66 -4.69
CA LEU A 79 -16.86 -1.35 -3.42
C LEU A 79 -15.89 -2.53 -3.18
N GLN A 80 -15.45 -3.20 -4.24
CA GLN A 80 -14.50 -4.30 -4.16
C GLN A 80 -13.10 -3.81 -3.79
N LEU A 81 -12.62 -2.72 -4.40
CA LEU A 81 -11.28 -2.21 -4.15
C LEU A 81 -11.07 -1.83 -2.67
N PHE A 82 -12.00 -1.10 -2.07
CA PHE A 82 -11.94 -0.71 -0.64
C PHE A 82 -12.07 -1.92 0.30
N ALA A 83 -12.92 -2.90 -0.05
CA ALA A 83 -13.01 -4.14 0.71
C ALA A 83 -11.67 -4.92 0.66
N TRP A 84 -11.02 -4.99 -0.51
CA TRP A 84 -9.73 -5.65 -0.66
C TRP A 84 -8.59 -4.94 0.09
N THR A 85 -8.55 -3.61 0.06
CA THR A 85 -7.55 -2.86 0.83
C THR A 85 -7.75 -3.06 2.33
N GLY A 86 -9.01 -3.04 2.80
CA GLY A 86 -9.33 -3.32 4.20
C GLY A 86 -8.91 -4.73 4.64
N VAL A 87 -9.19 -5.75 3.83
CA VAL A 87 -8.79 -7.14 4.11
C VAL A 87 -7.28 -7.30 4.15
N PHE A 88 -6.55 -6.69 3.21
CA PHE A 88 -5.09 -6.75 3.19
C PHE A 88 -4.47 -6.08 4.42
N LEU A 89 -4.99 -4.92 4.84
CA LEU A 89 -4.54 -4.22 6.04
C LEU A 89 -4.83 -5.02 7.31
N ILE A 90 -6.01 -5.63 7.44
CA ILE A 90 -6.37 -6.50 8.56
C ILE A 90 -5.45 -7.72 8.61
N ALA A 91 -5.22 -8.39 7.48
CA ALA A 91 -4.31 -9.54 7.41
C ALA A 91 -2.87 -9.18 7.80
N ARG A 92 -2.37 -8.03 7.33
CA ARG A 92 -1.04 -7.54 7.70
C ARG A 92 -0.95 -7.20 9.18
N TRP A 93 -1.97 -6.57 9.75
CA TRP A 93 -2.00 -6.23 11.17
C TRP A 93 -2.03 -7.48 12.04
N PHE A 94 -2.81 -8.49 11.65
CA PHE A 94 -2.87 -9.78 12.34
C PHE A 94 -1.51 -10.51 12.29
N PHE A 95 -0.83 -10.49 11.15
CA PHE A 95 0.53 -11.03 11.01
C PHE A 95 1.53 -10.34 11.95
N LEU A 96 1.49 -9.00 12.03
CA LEU A 96 2.34 -8.24 12.95
C LEU A 96 2.00 -8.54 14.43
N ALA A 97 0.72 -8.71 14.77
CA ALA A 97 0.31 -9.08 16.11
C ALA A 97 0.81 -10.48 16.51
N ILE A 98 0.77 -11.45 15.60
CA ILE A 98 1.34 -12.80 15.83
C ILE A 98 2.85 -12.69 16.06
N GLN A 99 3.56 -11.89 15.26
CA GLN A 99 5.00 -11.67 15.45
C GLN A 99 5.32 -10.97 16.78
N ALA A 100 4.47 -10.06 17.24
CA ALA A 100 4.66 -9.35 18.52
C ALA A 100 4.40 -10.24 19.75
N VAL A 101 3.54 -11.25 19.62
CA VAL A 101 3.18 -12.18 20.70
C VAL A 101 4.18 -13.33 20.82
N GLN A 102 4.94 -13.65 19.76
CA GLN A 102 5.98 -14.66 19.80
C GLN A 102 7.17 -14.17 20.66
N PRO A 103 7.43 -14.76 21.84
CA PRO A 103 8.54 -14.34 22.70
C PRO A 103 9.87 -14.61 21.98
N SER A 104 10.80 -13.65 22.05
CA SER A 104 12.10 -13.65 21.36
C SER A 104 13.09 -14.70 21.89
N THR A 105 12.61 -15.87 22.32
CA THR A 105 13.43 -16.90 22.93
C THR A 105 13.77 -17.98 21.89
N LYS A 106 14.87 -17.67 21.18
CA LYS A 106 15.81 -18.57 20.48
C LYS A 106 15.42 -19.05 19.06
N SER A 107 16.40 -18.85 18.18
CA SER A 107 16.52 -19.16 16.74
C SER A 107 15.47 -18.54 15.81
N GLN A 108 15.74 -17.28 15.47
CA GLN A 108 15.10 -16.46 14.43
C GLN A 108 15.27 -16.99 12.98
N GLU A 109 15.85 -18.18 12.80
CA GLU A 109 16.23 -18.73 11.48
C GLU A 109 15.19 -19.66 10.84
N GLN A 110 14.10 -19.99 11.53
CA GLN A 110 13.00 -20.74 10.95
C GLN A 110 11.70 -19.99 11.17
N LEU A 111 11.46 -18.97 10.35
CA LEU A 111 10.09 -18.65 9.98
C LEU A 111 9.55 -19.93 9.32
N SER A 112 8.82 -20.73 10.09
CA SER A 112 8.45 -22.05 9.64
C SER A 112 7.55 -21.89 8.41
N LEU A 113 7.71 -22.73 7.39
CA LEU A 113 6.77 -22.79 6.26
C LEU A 113 5.31 -22.91 6.73
N LEU A 114 5.11 -23.44 7.94
CA LEU A 114 3.85 -23.53 8.65
C LEU A 114 3.25 -22.15 8.97
N ASP A 115 4.03 -21.18 9.44
CA ASP A 115 3.53 -19.82 9.76
C ASP A 115 3.06 -19.08 8.50
N VAL A 116 3.80 -19.25 7.40
CA VAL A 116 3.41 -18.73 6.08
C VAL A 116 2.12 -19.43 5.60
N ALA A 117 2.04 -20.75 5.74
CA ALA A 117 0.86 -21.51 5.36
C ALA A 117 -0.38 -21.12 6.19
N ILE A 118 -0.25 -20.96 7.50
CA ILE A 118 -1.33 -20.50 8.39
C ILE A 118 -1.81 -19.10 7.99
N THR A 119 -0.88 -18.20 7.64
CA THR A 119 -1.21 -16.84 7.18
C THR A 119 -1.99 -16.89 5.86
N ILE A 120 -1.58 -17.72 4.91
CA ILE A 120 -2.29 -17.91 3.63
C ILE A 120 -3.69 -18.49 3.88
N VAL A 121 -3.81 -19.52 4.72
CA VAL A 121 -5.10 -20.14 5.06
C VAL A 121 -6.03 -19.13 5.73
N ALA A 122 -5.53 -18.32 6.66
CA ALA A 122 -6.31 -17.28 7.32
C ALA A 122 -6.81 -16.23 6.32
N ILE A 123 -5.97 -15.80 5.37
CA ILE A 123 -6.37 -14.86 4.30
C ILE A 123 -7.45 -15.48 3.41
N VAL A 124 -7.30 -16.75 3.01
CA VAL A 124 -8.29 -17.49 2.20
C VAL A 124 -9.60 -17.69 2.97
N PHE A 125 -9.55 -17.98 4.27
CA PHE A 125 -10.74 -18.16 5.08
C PHE A 125 -11.49 -16.85 5.29
N LEU A 126 -10.78 -15.74 5.53
CA LEU A 126 -11.36 -14.40 5.62
C LEU A 126 -11.97 -13.97 4.27
N PHE A 127 -11.31 -14.32 3.15
CA PHE A 127 -11.82 -14.16 1.79
C PHE A 127 -13.15 -14.90 1.60
N LEU A 128 -13.24 -16.16 2.04
CA LEU A 128 -14.46 -16.96 1.97
C LEU A 128 -15.58 -16.40 2.85
N ILE A 129 -15.29 -15.93 4.07
CA ILE A 129 -16.29 -15.36 4.98
C ILE A 129 -16.85 -14.02 4.47
N ILE A 130 -16.03 -13.19 3.82
CA ILE A 130 -16.48 -11.88 3.33
C ILE A 130 -17.22 -12.03 2.00
N LEU A 131 -16.78 -12.95 1.14
CA LEU A 131 -17.51 -13.27 -0.09
C LEU A 131 -18.77 -14.08 0.18
N SER A 132 -18.83 -14.96 1.19
CA SER A 132 -19.94 -15.92 1.30
C SER A 132 -21.32 -15.29 1.47
N PRO A 133 -21.58 -14.24 2.26
CA PRO A 133 -22.94 -13.71 2.41
C PRO A 133 -23.38 -12.91 1.19
N ARG A 134 -22.46 -12.15 0.58
CA ARG A 134 -22.75 -11.38 -0.64
C ARG A 134 -22.86 -12.26 -1.87
N LEU A 135 -21.99 -13.26 -2.00
CA LEU A 135 -22.07 -14.26 -3.05
C LEU A 135 -23.34 -15.09 -2.85
N LEU A 136 -23.66 -15.53 -1.64
CA LEU A 136 -24.90 -16.25 -1.34
C LEU A 136 -26.13 -15.40 -1.67
N LEU A 137 -26.20 -14.14 -1.23
CA LEU A 137 -27.33 -13.25 -1.56
C LEU A 137 -27.42 -12.97 -3.06
N TRP A 138 -26.29 -12.80 -3.74
CA TRP A 138 -26.25 -12.61 -5.19
C TRP A 138 -26.66 -13.88 -5.95
N VAL A 139 -26.23 -15.05 -5.48
CA VAL A 139 -26.59 -16.36 -6.01
C VAL A 139 -28.08 -16.62 -5.80
N LEU A 140 -28.59 -16.42 -4.59
CA LEU A 140 -30.01 -16.56 -4.25
C LEU A 140 -30.87 -15.61 -5.08
N HIS A 141 -30.45 -14.35 -5.23
CA HIS A 141 -31.15 -13.39 -6.06
C HIS A 141 -31.11 -13.76 -7.56
N SER A 142 -29.99 -14.31 -8.04
CA SER A 142 -29.85 -14.75 -9.44
C SER A 142 -30.65 -16.01 -9.73
N ILE A 143 -30.70 -16.95 -8.78
CA ILE A 143 -31.56 -18.14 -8.83
C ILE A 143 -33.02 -17.71 -8.84
N TRP A 144 -33.43 -16.84 -7.92
CA TRP A 144 -34.79 -16.30 -7.84
C TRP A 144 -35.21 -15.65 -9.16
N ARG A 145 -34.41 -14.68 -9.65
CA ARG A 145 -34.74 -13.90 -10.84
C ARG A 145 -34.76 -14.72 -12.13
N LYS A 146 -33.89 -15.74 -12.24
CA LYS A 146 -33.90 -16.65 -13.39
C LYS A 146 -34.94 -17.75 -13.29
N GLY A 147 -35.30 -18.21 -12.09
CA GLY A 147 -36.44 -19.10 -11.87
C GLY A 147 -37.72 -18.44 -12.36
N GLU A 148 -37.93 -17.19 -11.97
CA GLU A 148 -39.07 -16.37 -12.41
C GLU A 148 -39.14 -16.19 -13.95
N ASP A 149 -37.98 -16.07 -14.62
CA ASP A 149 -37.88 -15.96 -16.09
C ASP A 149 -37.99 -17.32 -16.82
N LEU A 150 -37.58 -18.44 -16.20
CA LEU A 150 -37.63 -19.79 -16.77
C LEU A 150 -39.01 -20.45 -16.61
N ASP A 151 -39.74 -20.14 -15.53
CA ASP A 151 -41.04 -20.74 -15.21
C ASP A 151 -42.20 -20.17 -16.02
N ARG A 152 -42.06 -19.04 -16.72
CA ARG A 152 -43.17 -18.59 -17.58
C ARG A 152 -43.34 -19.41 -18.86
N TRP A 153 -42.29 -20.02 -19.41
CA TRP A 153 -42.39 -20.71 -20.71
C TRP A 153 -41.33 -21.81 -20.89
N GLU A 154 -41.69 -23.06 -20.61
CA GLU A 154 -40.91 -24.20 -21.10
C GLU A 154 -41.10 -24.34 -22.63
N HIS A 155 -39.97 -24.47 -23.33
CA HIS A 155 -39.81 -24.83 -24.76
C HIS A 155 -39.88 -23.73 -25.84
N ASN A 156 -38.92 -22.79 -25.83
CA ASN A 156 -37.96 -22.66 -26.94
C ASN A 156 -36.96 -21.51 -26.75
N ARG A 157 -35.72 -21.71 -27.23
CA ARG A 157 -34.68 -20.66 -27.29
C ARG A 157 -35.14 -19.45 -28.14
N PHE A 158 -36.14 -19.65 -29.01
CA PHE A 158 -36.79 -18.66 -29.87
C PHE A 158 -37.73 -17.68 -29.13
N CYS A 159 -38.17 -18.00 -27.92
CA CYS A 159 -39.22 -17.26 -27.23
C CYS A 159 -38.69 -16.07 -26.41
N ARG A 160 -37.38 -15.92 -26.30
CA ARG A 160 -36.76 -14.91 -25.43
C ARG A 160 -36.93 -13.46 -25.93
N GLU A 161 -37.19 -13.25 -27.21
CA GLU A 161 -37.45 -11.91 -27.77
C GLU A 161 -38.93 -11.48 -27.75
N TYR A 162 -39.88 -12.42 -27.57
CA TYR A 162 -41.32 -12.15 -27.71
C TYR A 162 -42.10 -12.06 -26.38
N VAL A 163 -41.49 -12.44 -25.25
CA VAL A 163 -42.21 -12.68 -23.97
C VAL A 163 -42.57 -11.42 -23.17
N LYS A 164 -42.22 -10.20 -23.62
CA LYS A 164 -42.65 -8.97 -22.92
C LYS A 164 -44.12 -8.57 -23.14
N GLY A 165 -44.85 -9.23 -24.04
CA GLY A 165 -46.24 -8.85 -24.38
C GLY A 165 -47.34 -9.88 -24.12
N GLU A 166 -47.06 -11.19 -24.14
CA GLU A 166 -48.13 -12.16 -24.40
C GLU A 166 -48.10 -13.42 -23.53
N GLY A 167 -48.34 -13.24 -22.23
CA GLY A 167 -48.73 -14.33 -21.29
C GLY A 167 -49.85 -15.24 -21.84
N ARG A 168 -50.76 -14.68 -22.64
CA ARG A 168 -51.93 -15.39 -23.19
C ARG A 168 -51.64 -16.20 -24.45
N TYR A 169 -50.58 -15.89 -25.21
CA TYR A 169 -50.37 -16.49 -26.52
C TYR A 169 -49.94 -17.96 -26.44
N PHE A 170 -49.09 -18.34 -25.48
CA PHE A 170 -48.70 -19.75 -25.38
C PHE A 170 -49.54 -20.62 -24.44
N GLN A 171 -50.40 -20.03 -23.60
CA GLN A 171 -51.54 -20.78 -23.04
C GLN A 171 -52.45 -21.27 -24.17
N ASN A 172 -52.67 -20.45 -25.20
CA ASN A 172 -53.46 -20.84 -26.37
C ASN A 172 -52.76 -21.89 -27.27
N MET A 173 -51.44 -22.09 -27.13
CA MET A 173 -50.72 -23.17 -27.81
C MET A 173 -50.68 -24.48 -27.03
N GLY A 174 -51.35 -24.56 -25.87
CA GLY A 174 -51.44 -25.79 -25.07
C GLY A 174 -50.22 -26.10 -24.22
N PHE A 175 -49.32 -25.13 -24.01
CA PHE A 175 -48.24 -25.28 -23.03
C PHE A 175 -48.82 -25.09 -21.61
N ALA A 176 -48.67 -26.11 -20.77
CA ALA A 176 -49.08 -26.08 -19.37
C ALA A 176 -47.92 -25.65 -18.47
N GLU A 177 -48.21 -24.91 -17.41
CA GLU A 177 -47.24 -24.64 -16.35
C GLU A 177 -46.74 -25.97 -15.75
N ALA A 178 -45.43 -26.10 -15.58
CA ALA A 178 -44.87 -27.29 -14.97
C ALA A 178 -45.31 -27.36 -13.50
N HIS A 179 -45.99 -28.43 -13.10
CA HIS A 179 -46.39 -28.61 -11.71
C HIS A 179 -45.17 -28.63 -10.78
N GLU A 180 -45.31 -27.96 -9.63
CA GLU A 180 -44.34 -27.90 -8.52
C GLU A 180 -44.16 -29.27 -7.85
N THR A 181 -43.56 -30.21 -8.58
CA THR A 181 -43.25 -31.54 -8.06
C THR A 181 -41.80 -31.59 -7.57
N TYR A 182 -41.53 -32.38 -6.53
CA TYR A 182 -40.17 -32.57 -5.98
C TYR A 182 -39.09 -32.85 -7.05
N PRO A 183 -39.32 -33.72 -8.07
CA PRO A 183 -38.36 -33.94 -9.14
C PRO A 183 -38.03 -32.69 -9.97
N ASN A 184 -39.02 -31.84 -10.25
CA ASN A 184 -38.83 -30.59 -10.97
C ASN A 184 -38.01 -29.59 -10.15
N ILE A 185 -38.29 -29.46 -8.85
CA ILE A 185 -37.51 -28.61 -7.93
C ILE A 185 -36.03 -29.00 -7.92
N ILE A 186 -35.75 -30.31 -7.81
CA ILE A 186 -34.37 -30.83 -7.83
C ILE A 186 -33.71 -30.54 -9.19
N ARG A 187 -34.42 -30.75 -10.31
CA ARG A 187 -33.91 -30.45 -11.65
C ARG A 187 -33.59 -28.96 -11.82
N TRP A 188 -34.46 -28.07 -11.37
CA TRP A 188 -34.23 -26.62 -11.42
C TRP A 188 -33.04 -26.19 -10.57
N PHE A 189 -32.90 -26.77 -9.38
CA PHE A 189 -31.72 -26.54 -8.52
C PHE A 189 -30.42 -26.89 -9.26
N TRP A 190 -30.35 -28.06 -9.91
CA TRP A 190 -29.15 -28.47 -10.66
C TRP A 190 -28.88 -27.61 -11.89
N ILE A 191 -29.91 -27.21 -12.64
CA ILE A 191 -29.76 -26.27 -13.76
C ILE A 191 -29.24 -24.92 -13.25
N GLY A 192 -29.81 -24.39 -12.17
CA GLY A 192 -29.34 -23.17 -11.51
C GLY A 192 -27.88 -23.28 -11.08
N LEU A 193 -27.50 -24.41 -10.48
CA LEU A 193 -26.13 -24.67 -10.05
C LEU A 193 -25.14 -24.72 -11.22
N LEU A 194 -25.47 -25.41 -12.32
CA LEU A 194 -24.64 -25.44 -13.52
C LEU A 194 -24.47 -24.04 -14.15
N TRP A 195 -25.50 -23.20 -14.07
CA TRP A 195 -25.44 -21.81 -14.52
C TRP A 195 -24.55 -20.92 -13.65
N LEU A 196 -24.30 -21.28 -12.39
CA LEU A 196 -23.40 -20.53 -11.51
C LEU A 196 -21.93 -20.73 -11.87
N ILE A 197 -21.55 -21.88 -12.44
CA ILE A 197 -20.16 -22.20 -12.79
C ILE A 197 -19.52 -21.13 -13.70
N PRO A 198 -20.11 -20.74 -14.86
CA PRO A 198 -19.50 -19.72 -15.72
C PRO A 198 -19.49 -18.32 -15.07
N GLU A 199 -20.48 -17.98 -14.26
CA GLU A 199 -20.50 -16.70 -13.55
C GLU A 199 -19.48 -16.63 -12.43
N ALA A 200 -19.33 -17.71 -11.65
CA ALA A 200 -18.26 -17.87 -10.68
C ALA A 200 -16.89 -17.80 -11.36
N GLY A 201 -16.74 -18.43 -12.53
CA GLY A 201 -15.55 -18.31 -13.37
C GLY A 201 -15.23 -16.85 -13.74
N LYS A 202 -16.22 -16.06 -14.19
CA LYS A 202 -16.05 -14.63 -14.48
C LYS A 202 -15.63 -13.82 -13.25
N VAL A 203 -16.21 -14.12 -12.08
CA VAL A 203 -15.83 -13.47 -10.81
C VAL A 203 -14.40 -13.83 -10.44
N CYS A 204 -14.02 -15.11 -10.50
CA CYS A 204 -12.66 -15.57 -10.23
C CYS A 204 -11.64 -14.92 -11.16
N VAL A 205 -11.92 -14.82 -12.46
CA VAL A 205 -11.05 -14.13 -13.43
C VAL A 205 -10.92 -12.65 -13.09
N LYS A 206 -12.01 -11.96 -12.76
CA LYS A 206 -11.95 -10.54 -12.33
C LYS A 206 -11.17 -10.35 -11.04
N CYS A 207 -11.34 -11.24 -10.06
CA CYS A 207 -10.57 -11.22 -8.82
C CYS A 207 -9.08 -11.47 -9.10
N ALA A 208 -8.74 -12.45 -9.93
CA ALA A 208 -7.36 -12.72 -10.32
C ALA A 208 -6.72 -11.52 -11.02
N ILE A 209 -7.43 -10.89 -11.96
CA ILE A 209 -6.99 -9.64 -12.59
C ILE A 209 -6.80 -8.54 -11.54
N GLY A 210 -7.73 -8.38 -10.60
CA GLY A 210 -7.62 -7.41 -9.51
C GLY A 210 -6.40 -7.66 -8.61
N ILE A 211 -6.12 -8.91 -8.26
CA ILE A 211 -4.97 -9.31 -7.44
C ILE A 211 -3.64 -9.02 -8.14
N VAL A 212 -3.57 -9.16 -9.47
CA VAL A 212 -2.36 -8.86 -10.25
C VAL A 212 -2.23 -7.36 -10.54
N LEU A 213 -3.34 -6.70 -10.87
CA LEU A 213 -3.38 -5.30 -11.27
C LEU A 213 -3.19 -4.36 -10.06
N LEU A 214 -3.71 -4.72 -8.89
CA LEU A 214 -3.65 -3.87 -7.70
C LEU A 214 -2.21 -3.62 -7.24
N PRO A 215 -1.33 -4.62 -7.04
CA PRO A 215 0.08 -4.40 -6.74
C PRO A 215 0.76 -3.53 -7.79
N TRP A 216 0.47 -3.76 -9.08
CA TRP A 216 1.04 -2.95 -10.16
C TRP A 216 0.58 -1.49 -10.10
N LEU A 217 -0.69 -1.24 -9.80
CA LEU A 217 -1.22 0.13 -9.63
C LEU A 217 -0.60 0.81 -8.41
N VAL A 218 -0.45 0.09 -7.30
CA VAL A 218 0.18 0.61 -6.08
C VAL A 218 1.66 0.92 -6.34
N THR A 219 2.42 0.02 -6.96
CA THR A 219 3.84 0.25 -7.27
C THR A 219 4.00 1.40 -8.26
N ARG A 220 3.14 1.49 -9.28
CA ARG A 220 3.12 2.63 -10.21
C ARG A 220 2.80 3.94 -9.50
N PHE A 221 1.79 3.96 -8.62
CA PHE A 221 1.46 5.13 -7.81
C PHE A 221 2.65 5.56 -6.96
N LEU A 222 3.29 4.63 -6.24
CA LEU A 222 4.45 4.92 -5.41
C LEU A 222 5.61 5.45 -6.24
N ALA A 223 5.92 4.83 -7.38
CA ALA A 223 7.00 5.28 -8.27
C ALA A 223 6.76 6.71 -8.77
N LEU A 224 5.55 7.02 -9.23
CA LEU A 224 5.18 8.36 -9.67
C LEU A 224 5.17 9.36 -8.51
N PHE A 225 4.66 8.97 -7.35
CA PHE A 225 4.65 9.78 -6.13
C PHE A 225 6.08 10.16 -5.73
N PHE A 226 6.99 9.19 -5.63
CA PHE A 226 8.38 9.45 -5.26
C PHE A 226 9.11 10.26 -6.32
N TRP A 227 8.84 10.01 -7.61
CA TRP A 227 9.38 10.81 -8.70
C TRP A 227 8.95 12.28 -8.61
N HIS A 228 7.64 12.54 -8.48
CA HIS A 228 7.10 13.88 -8.34
C HIS A 228 7.58 14.57 -7.07
N LEU A 229 7.60 13.84 -5.95
CA LEU A 229 8.09 14.34 -4.68
C LEU A 229 9.56 14.73 -4.78
N PHE A 230 10.40 13.82 -5.30
CA PHE A 230 11.82 14.08 -5.52
C PHE A 230 12.02 15.32 -6.36
N ARG A 231 11.36 15.42 -7.52
CA ARG A 231 11.46 16.59 -8.40
C ARG A 231 11.04 17.89 -7.72
N LEU A 232 10.03 17.86 -6.84
CA LEU A 232 9.52 19.04 -6.14
C LEU A 232 10.44 19.51 -5.01
N ILE A 233 11.05 18.58 -4.27
CA ILE A 233 11.86 18.92 -3.09
C ILE A 233 13.36 18.98 -3.40
N HIS A 234 13.82 18.47 -4.54
CA HIS A 234 15.25 18.39 -4.83
C HIS A 234 15.91 19.76 -4.91
N SER A 235 16.92 19.95 -4.06
CA SER A 235 17.72 21.16 -3.98
C SER A 235 19.13 20.79 -3.54
N GLN A 236 20.13 21.44 -4.14
CA GLN A 236 21.54 21.24 -3.78
C GLN A 236 21.79 21.51 -2.29
N LYS A 237 21.07 22.48 -1.68
CA LYS A 237 21.20 22.81 -0.25
C LYS A 237 20.77 21.64 0.65
N ARG A 238 19.70 20.94 0.27
CA ARG A 238 19.20 19.76 1.02
C ARG A 238 20.17 18.59 0.91
N VAL A 239 20.74 18.37 -0.28
CA VAL A 239 21.78 17.34 -0.49
C VAL A 239 23.00 17.63 0.38
N LEU A 240 23.45 18.89 0.42
CA LEU A 240 24.58 19.32 1.24
C LEU A 240 24.30 19.09 2.73
N CYS A 241 23.11 19.48 3.22
CA CYS A 241 22.72 19.22 4.62
C CYS A 241 22.65 17.73 4.95
N ALA A 242 22.17 16.90 4.02
CA ALA A 242 22.13 15.45 4.17
C ALA A 242 23.53 14.88 4.35
N ILE A 243 24.47 15.28 3.48
CA ILE A 243 25.86 14.81 3.52
C ILE A 243 26.55 15.28 4.79
N ASP A 244 26.49 16.57 5.11
CA ASP A 244 27.19 17.14 6.26
C ASP A 244 26.65 16.60 7.59
N GLY A 245 25.32 16.46 7.70
CA GLY A 245 24.70 15.83 8.87
C GLY A 245 25.14 14.38 9.03
N THR A 246 25.11 13.60 7.95
CA THR A 246 25.53 12.19 7.97
C THR A 246 27.01 12.03 8.33
N LEU A 247 27.90 12.87 7.78
CA LEU A 247 29.31 12.87 8.12
C LEU A 247 29.53 13.17 9.61
N GLY A 248 28.79 14.11 10.19
CA GLY A 248 28.83 14.37 11.63
C GLY A 248 28.44 13.16 12.47
N GLY A 249 27.37 12.46 12.05
CA GLY A 249 26.93 11.22 12.69
C GLY A 249 27.96 10.08 12.58
N ILE A 250 28.58 9.91 11.40
CA ILE A 250 29.67 8.95 11.17
C ILE A 250 30.84 9.21 12.11
N ILE A 251 31.35 10.44 12.12
CA ILE A 251 32.51 10.82 12.92
C ILE A 251 32.21 10.57 14.40
N SER A 252 31.05 11.01 14.89
CA SER A 252 30.65 10.77 16.27
C SER A 252 30.54 9.29 16.61
N TYR A 253 29.99 8.47 15.70
CA TYR A 253 29.87 7.03 15.91
C TYR A 253 31.25 6.39 16.03
N PHE A 254 32.15 6.61 15.07
CA PHE A 254 33.49 5.99 15.12
C PHE A 254 34.35 6.49 16.28
N LEU A 255 34.17 7.73 16.75
CA LEU A 255 34.93 8.26 17.88
C LEU A 255 34.42 7.79 19.23
N LEU A 256 33.10 7.59 19.39
CA LEU A 256 32.48 7.40 20.71
C LEU A 256 31.84 6.03 20.90
N ALA A 257 31.56 5.26 19.83
CA ALA A 257 30.80 4.01 19.93
C ALA A 257 31.46 2.98 20.85
N GLU A 258 32.79 2.87 20.84
CA GLU A 258 33.54 1.93 21.70
C GLU A 258 33.40 2.24 23.20
N THR A 259 33.07 3.49 23.55
CA THR A 259 32.91 3.93 24.95
C THR A 259 31.45 4.07 25.38
N ALA A 260 30.51 3.80 24.47
CA ALA A 260 29.08 4.06 24.65
C ALA A 260 28.29 2.88 25.26
N ASP A 261 28.82 2.26 26.33
CA ASP A 261 28.19 1.10 26.97
C ASP A 261 26.94 1.47 27.79
N THR A 262 26.94 2.66 28.40
CA THR A 262 25.83 3.14 29.23
C THR A 262 24.79 3.90 28.42
N ALA A 263 23.54 3.91 28.89
CA ALA A 263 22.46 4.69 28.26
C ALA A 263 22.82 6.19 28.14
N THR A 264 23.46 6.75 29.17
CA THR A 264 23.94 8.13 29.17
C THR A 264 24.99 8.36 28.10
N ALA A 265 25.97 7.45 27.96
CA ALA A 265 27.01 7.57 26.93
C ALA A 265 26.43 7.47 25.52
N LYS A 266 25.39 6.66 25.30
CA LYS A 266 24.65 6.61 24.02
C LYS A 266 23.94 7.93 23.71
N VAL A 267 23.31 8.55 24.70
CA VAL A 267 22.69 9.89 24.53
C VAL A 267 23.75 10.94 24.19
N VAL A 268 24.90 10.92 24.88
CA VAL A 268 26.02 11.81 24.58
C VAL A 268 26.52 11.60 23.15
N LEU A 269 26.65 10.35 22.69
CA LEU A 269 27.04 10.02 21.32
C LEU A 269 26.04 10.60 20.30
N VAL A 270 24.73 10.49 20.54
CA VAL A 270 23.69 11.06 19.66
C VAL A 270 23.78 12.59 19.60
N ILE A 271 23.94 13.24 20.75
CA ILE A 271 24.07 14.70 20.82
C ILE A 271 25.35 15.16 20.12
N ALA A 272 26.47 14.45 20.32
CA ALA A 272 27.74 14.72 19.67
C ALA A 272 27.62 14.60 18.14
N GLY A 273 26.94 13.56 17.63
CA GLY A 273 26.62 13.41 16.20
C GLY A 273 25.86 14.60 15.64
N GLY A 274 24.86 15.09 16.37
CA GLY A 274 24.14 16.30 15.99
C GLY A 274 25.02 17.55 15.99
N ILE A 275 25.81 17.78 17.05
CA ILE A 275 26.70 18.95 17.14
C ILE A 275 27.74 18.95 16.01
N LEU A 276 28.38 17.81 15.75
CA LEU A 276 29.34 17.66 14.66
C LEU A 276 28.69 17.88 13.30
N GLY A 277 27.48 17.35 13.07
CA GLY A 277 26.72 17.59 11.85
C GLY A 277 26.41 19.08 11.65
N ALA A 278 25.94 19.76 12.69
CA ALA A 278 25.68 21.20 12.66
C ALA A 278 26.96 22.01 12.36
N PHE A 279 28.07 21.66 13.00
CA PHE A 279 29.36 22.31 12.79
C PHE A 279 29.83 22.15 11.33
N LEU A 280 29.85 20.93 10.81
CA LEU A 280 30.24 20.66 9.41
C LEU A 280 29.34 21.41 8.43
N GLY A 281 28.02 21.40 8.64
CA GLY A 281 27.07 22.11 7.79
C GLY A 281 27.29 23.63 7.78
N VAL A 282 27.54 24.23 8.94
CA VAL A 282 27.82 25.68 9.03
C VAL A 282 29.15 26.03 8.38
N VAL A 283 30.20 25.24 8.63
CA VAL A 283 31.53 25.46 8.04
C VAL A 283 31.49 25.33 6.52
N ASN A 284 30.85 24.26 6.01
CA ASN A 284 30.71 24.03 4.58
C ASN A 284 29.90 25.15 3.90
N TRP A 285 28.81 25.59 4.53
CA TRP A 285 28.02 26.70 4.01
C TRP A 285 28.78 28.03 3.97
N GLU A 286 29.42 28.42 5.08
CA GLU A 286 30.08 29.73 5.18
C GLU A 286 31.40 29.78 4.40
N LEU A 287 32.16 28.69 4.33
CA LEU A 287 33.44 28.66 3.61
C LEU A 287 33.28 28.25 2.15
N VAL A 288 32.64 27.12 1.87
CA VAL A 288 32.59 26.58 0.50
C VAL A 288 31.48 27.26 -0.29
N SER A 289 30.25 27.25 0.22
CA SER A 289 29.10 27.73 -0.55
C SER A 289 29.11 29.24 -0.76
N LYS A 290 29.35 30.02 0.31
CA LYS A 290 29.36 31.49 0.22
C LYS A 290 30.66 32.07 -0.34
N ARG A 291 31.83 31.69 0.21
CA ARG A 291 33.08 32.35 -0.16
C ARG A 291 33.65 31.80 -1.46
N TRP A 292 33.66 30.48 -1.62
CA TRP A 292 34.31 29.85 -2.78
C TRP A 292 33.37 29.80 -4.00
N LEU A 293 32.18 29.23 -3.83
CA LEU A 293 31.23 29.03 -4.94
C LEU A 293 30.34 30.24 -5.21
N ARG A 294 30.30 31.23 -4.30
CA ARG A 294 29.48 32.45 -4.39
C ARG A 294 27.99 32.16 -4.65
N VAL A 295 27.48 31.05 -4.11
CA VAL A 295 26.07 30.65 -4.22
C VAL A 295 25.21 31.66 -3.45
N GLY A 296 24.60 32.59 -4.19
CA GLY A 296 23.77 33.66 -3.63
C GLY A 296 24.12 35.08 -4.08
N ALA A 297 25.26 35.28 -4.75
CA ALA A 297 25.67 36.61 -5.24
C ALA A 297 25.00 37.04 -6.56
N VAL A 298 24.18 36.18 -7.19
CA VAL A 298 23.69 36.39 -8.57
C VAL A 298 22.22 36.86 -8.63
N THR A 299 21.53 37.02 -7.50
CA THR A 299 20.09 37.33 -7.50
C THR A 299 19.69 38.45 -6.53
N SER A 300 20.55 39.44 -6.33
CA SER A 300 20.18 40.70 -5.67
C SER A 300 20.20 41.85 -6.66
#